data_AF-A0A392R8U0-F1
#
_entry.id   AF-A0A392R8U0-F1
#
_cell.length_a   1.000
_cell.length_b   1.000
_cell.length_c   1.000
_cell.angle_alpha   90.00
_cell.angle_beta   90.00
_cell.angle_gamma   90.00
#
_symmetry.space_group_name_H-M   'P 1'
#
loop_
_entity.id
_entity.type
_entity.pdbx_description
1 polymer ?
#
loop_
_entity_poly.entity_id
_entity_poly.type
_entity_poly.pdbx_seq_one_letter_code
_entity_poly.pdbx_strand_id
1 'polypeptide(L)'
;MFSTDAHDVAKQFNLLSYLFYASGAVLFSFFLTLPKLDEAASTQFLESSYETVNVPGVSDPYHVKELPDPFLCERSSDTYKSILDVCQKLSLFDGVIINTFTDLEPDA
;
A
#
# COMPACT_ATOMS: atom_id res chain seq x y z
N MET A 1 -8.66 -5.76 -0.47
CA MET A 1 -7.27 -5.56 0.02
C MET A 1 -6.88 -6.53 1.14
N PHE A 2 -7.53 -6.53 2.31
CA PHE A 2 -7.06 -7.30 3.49
C PHE A 2 -7.26 -8.83 3.43
N SER A 3 -7.99 -9.35 2.45
CA SER A 3 -8.18 -10.79 2.26
C SER A 3 -7.05 -11.42 1.43
N THR A 4 -5.79 -11.01 1.67
CA THR A 4 -4.66 -11.42 0.83
C THR A 4 -4.40 -12.92 0.87
N ASP A 5 -4.70 -13.58 1.98
CA ASP A 5 -4.46 -15.02 2.16
C ASP A 5 -5.34 -15.88 1.25
N ALA A 6 -6.43 -15.32 0.71
CA ALA A 6 -7.24 -16.00 -0.31
C ALA A 6 -6.47 -16.25 -1.62
N HIS A 7 -5.39 -15.48 -1.88
CA HIS A 7 -4.50 -15.71 -3.02
C HIS A 7 -3.83 -17.09 -2.96
N ASP A 8 -3.31 -17.49 -1.79
CA ASP A 8 -2.65 -18.78 -1.62
C ASP A 8 -3.63 -19.94 -1.82
N VAL A 9 -4.87 -19.75 -1.39
CA VAL A 9 -5.95 -20.72 -1.65
C VAL A 9 -6.24 -20.78 -3.15
N ALA A 10 -6.42 -19.65 -3.84
CA ALA A 10 -6.68 -19.62 -5.28
C ALA A 10 -5.58 -20.35 -6.09
N LYS A 11 -4.30 -20.16 -5.71
CA LYS A 11 -3.16 -20.85 -6.32
C LYS A 11 -3.25 -22.38 -6.21
N GLN A 12 -3.72 -22.92 -5.09
CA GLN A 12 -3.89 -24.38 -4.92
C GLN A 12 -4.89 -24.97 -5.91
N PHE A 13 -5.85 -24.17 -6.37
CA PHE A 13 -6.87 -24.58 -7.34
C PHE A 13 -6.57 -24.13 -8.77
N ASN A 14 -5.38 -23.58 -9.04
CA ASN A 14 -5.01 -22.97 -10.33
C ASN A 14 -6.00 -21.90 -10.83
N LEU A 15 -6.51 -21.08 -9.90
CA LEU A 15 -7.42 -19.98 -10.22
C LEU A 15 -6.65 -18.67 -10.33
N LEU A 16 -7.10 -17.80 -11.25
CA LEU A 16 -6.71 -16.39 -11.25
C LEU A 16 -7.29 -15.70 -10.01
N SER A 17 -6.50 -14.81 -9.44
CA SER A 17 -6.82 -14.05 -8.24
C SER A 17 -6.76 -12.55 -8.53
N TYR A 18 -7.84 -11.85 -8.17
CA TYR A 18 -7.96 -10.42 -8.39
C TYR A 18 -8.21 -9.70 -7.08
N LEU A 19 -7.51 -8.59 -6.88
CA LEU A 19 -7.69 -7.74 -5.71
C LEU A 19 -8.60 -6.57 -6.07
N PHE A 20 -9.73 -6.45 -5.38
CA PHE A 20 -10.50 -5.21 -5.40
C PHE A 20 -9.97 -4.24 -4.34
N TYR A 21 -9.62 -3.04 -4.79
CA TYR A 21 -9.22 -1.91 -3.96
C TYR A 21 -10.33 -0.86 -3.98
N ALA A 22 -11.00 -0.69 -2.85
CA ALA A 22 -12.22 0.11 -2.75
C ALA A 22 -11.99 1.64 -2.71
N SER A 23 -10.73 2.08 -2.70
CA SER A 23 -10.32 3.49 -2.67
C SER A 23 -9.61 3.87 -4.00
N GLY A 24 -9.00 5.06 -4.04
CA GLY A 24 -8.35 5.65 -5.22
C GLY A 24 -6.98 5.05 -5.58
N ALA A 25 -6.53 5.30 -6.82
CA ALA A 25 -5.28 4.79 -7.38
C ALA A 25 -4.04 5.42 -6.72
N VAL A 26 -4.08 6.70 -6.35
CA VAL A 26 -2.95 7.36 -5.67
C VAL A 26 -2.62 6.68 -4.36
N LEU A 27 -3.64 6.40 -3.54
CA LEU A 27 -3.43 5.69 -2.28
C LEU A 27 -2.94 4.25 -2.54
N PHE A 28 -3.46 3.57 -3.56
CA PHE A 28 -2.94 2.26 -3.95
C PHE A 28 -1.45 2.29 -4.33
N SER A 29 -1.01 3.31 -5.08
CA SER A 29 0.41 3.54 -5.42
C SER A 29 1.29 3.75 -4.18
N PHE A 30 0.78 4.46 -3.17
CA PHE A 30 1.45 4.57 -1.87
C PHE A 30 1.62 3.20 -1.20
N PHE A 31 0.58 2.37 -1.16
CA PHE A 31 0.66 1.01 -0.59
C PHE A 31 1.71 0.14 -1.30
N LEU A 32 1.85 0.26 -2.62
CA LEU A 32 2.91 -0.44 -3.38
C LEU A 32 4.32 0.06 -3.04
N THR A 33 4.45 1.32 -2.61
CA THR A 33 5.72 1.97 -2.28
C THR A 33 6.14 1.74 -0.83
N LEU A 34 5.17 1.52 0.08
CA LEU A 34 5.39 1.37 1.51
C LEU A 34 6.45 0.32 1.89
N PRO A 35 6.51 -0.89 1.30
CA PRO A 35 7.55 -1.86 1.66
C PRO A 35 8.97 -1.34 1.46
N LYS A 36 9.21 -0.55 0.42
CA LYS A 36 10.52 0.05 0.14
C LYS A 36 10.82 1.21 1.10
N LEU A 37 9.82 1.98 1.47
CA LEU A 37 9.96 3.04 2.47
C LEU A 37 10.29 2.46 3.85
N ASP A 38 9.64 1.36 4.24
CA ASP A 38 9.93 0.67 5.50
C ASP A 38 11.37 0.15 5.55
N GLU A 39 11.85 -0.47 4.47
CA GLU A 39 13.22 -0.97 4.38
C GLU A 39 14.27 0.15 4.50
N ALA A 40 13.99 1.31 3.92
CA ALA A 40 14.88 2.48 3.97
C ALA A 40 14.78 3.28 5.28
N ALA A 41 13.74 3.08 6.09
CA ALA A 41 13.53 3.81 7.33
C ALA A 41 14.50 3.36 8.44
N SER A 42 15.18 4.31 9.06
CA SER A 42 16.15 4.06 10.13
C SER A 42 15.56 4.08 11.55
N THR A 43 14.29 4.46 11.69
CA THR A 43 13.64 4.66 13.00
C THR A 43 12.37 3.81 13.15
N GLN A 44 11.79 3.82 14.36
CA GLN A 44 10.59 3.05 14.71
C GLN A 44 9.30 3.66 14.16
N PHE A 45 9.32 4.91 13.70
CA PHE A 45 8.17 5.64 13.18
C PHE A 45 8.51 6.26 11.83
N LEU A 46 7.62 6.14 10.85
CA LEU A 46 7.86 6.73 9.52
C LEU A 46 8.00 8.25 9.59
N GLU A 47 7.19 8.92 10.42
CA GLU A 47 7.25 10.38 10.62
C GLU A 47 8.58 10.87 11.21
N SER A 48 9.31 10.00 11.91
CA SER A 48 10.64 10.33 12.44
C SER A 48 11.74 10.19 11.37
N SER A 49 11.51 9.37 10.34
CA SER A 49 12.44 9.14 9.25
C SER A 49 12.19 10.05 8.04
N TYR A 50 10.96 10.53 7.86
CA TYR A 50 10.54 11.26 6.67
C TYR A 50 9.61 12.42 7.03
N GLU A 51 9.89 13.61 6.48
CA GLU A 51 8.95 14.73 6.50
C GLU A 51 7.92 14.60 5.37
N THR A 52 8.37 14.13 4.21
CA THR A 52 7.55 13.90 3.02
C THR A 52 7.87 12.56 2.36
N VAL A 53 6.90 11.98 1.67
CA VAL A 53 7.05 10.76 0.87
C VAL A 53 6.64 11.01 -0.58
N ASN A 54 7.48 10.54 -1.51
CA ASN A 54 7.16 10.55 -2.93
C ASN A 54 6.34 9.31 -3.26
N VAL A 55 5.18 9.51 -3.91
CA VAL A 55 4.33 8.43 -4.40
C VAL A 55 4.43 8.41 -5.92
N PRO A 56 4.76 7.28 -6.56
CA PRO A 56 4.75 7.17 -8.02
C PRO A 56 3.38 7.60 -8.57
N GLY A 57 3.39 8.41 -9.63
CA GLY A 57 2.16 8.95 -10.23
C GLY A 57 1.61 10.21 -9.54
N VAL A 58 2.32 10.76 -8.55
CA VAL A 58 1.94 12.04 -7.93
C VAL A 58 3.06 13.05 -8.10
N SER A 59 2.70 14.25 -8.56
CA SER A 59 3.63 15.34 -8.86
C SER A 59 4.26 15.91 -7.58
N ASP A 60 3.43 16.08 -6.55
CA ASP A 60 3.81 16.69 -5.29
C ASP A 60 4.00 15.63 -4.18
N PRO A 61 5.07 15.72 -3.37
CA PRO A 61 5.27 14.83 -2.23
C PRO A 61 4.19 15.01 -1.17
N TYR A 62 3.74 13.91 -0.55
CA TYR A 62 2.83 13.98 0.60
C TYR A 62 3.59 14.23 1.88
N HIS A 63 3.04 15.06 2.78
CA HIS A 63 3.57 15.13 4.13
C HIS A 63 3.22 13.85 4.89
N VAL A 64 4.19 13.29 5.61
CA VAL A 64 3.98 12.02 6.32
C VAL A 64 2.86 12.14 7.35
N LYS A 65 2.74 13.28 8.03
CA LYS A 65 1.66 13.58 8.98
C LYS A 65 0.24 13.53 8.38
N GLU A 66 0.11 13.54 7.06
CA GLU A 66 -1.18 13.49 6.35
C GLU A 66 -1.55 12.06 5.95
N LEU A 67 -0.64 11.10 6.17
CA LEU A 67 -0.93 9.69 5.95
C LEU A 67 -1.95 9.18 6.98
N PRO A 68 -2.77 8.18 6.63
CA PRO A 68 -3.70 7.56 7.57
C PRO A 68 -2.99 7.06 8.85
N ASP A 69 -3.68 7.16 9.99
CA ASP A 69 -3.17 6.78 11.32
C ASP A 69 -2.42 5.43 11.38
N PRO A 70 -2.84 4.37 10.66
CA PRO A 70 -2.11 3.11 10.69
C PRO A 70 -0.67 3.18 10.17
N PHE A 71 -0.31 4.22 9.41
CA PHE A 71 1.06 4.46 8.92
C PHE A 71 1.88 5.38 9.85
N LEU A 72 1.22 6.02 10.80
CA LEU A 72 1.84 6.90 11.80
C LEU A 72 2.18 6.16 13.10
N CYS A 73 1.72 4.92 13.25
CA CYS A 73 1.98 4.12 14.44
C CYS A 73 3.38 3.47 14.44
N GLU A 74 3.79 2.94 15.59
CA GLU A 74 5.06 2.22 15.71
C GLU A 74 5.15 1.04 14.74
N ARG A 75 6.32 0.86 14.12
CA ARG A 75 6.63 -0.30 13.26
C ARG A 75 6.52 -1.65 13.99
N SER A 76 6.68 -1.65 15.32
CA SER A 76 6.50 -2.81 16.18
C SER A 76 5.04 -3.19 16.39
N SER A 77 4.10 -2.28 16.12
CA SER A 77 2.67 -2.52 16.34
C SER A 77 2.12 -3.58 15.40
N ASP A 78 1.14 -4.35 15.88
CA ASP A 78 0.51 -5.38 15.07
C ASP A 78 -0.26 -4.80 13.88
N THR A 79 -0.81 -3.59 14.04
CA THR A 79 -1.49 -2.85 12.97
C THR A 79 -0.53 -2.55 11.82
N TYR A 80 0.63 -1.97 12.11
CA TYR A 80 1.62 -1.64 11.08
C TYR A 80 2.12 -2.90 10.36
N LYS A 81 2.49 -3.93 11.12
CA LYS A 81 2.96 -5.21 10.57
C LYS A 81 1.92 -5.87 9.66
N SER A 82 0.65 -5.87 10.08
CA SER A 82 -0.43 -6.46 9.29
C SER A 82 -0.64 -5.71 7.96
N ILE A 83 -0.53 -4.39 7.97
CA ILE A 83 -0.64 -3.58 6.75
C ILE A 83 0.57 -3.80 5.85
N LEU A 84 1.78 -3.82 6.42
CA LEU A 84 3.00 -4.06 5.67
C LEU A 84 2.99 -5.44 4.98
N ASP A 85 2.54 -6.48 5.68
CA ASP A 85 2.36 -7.83 5.12
C ASP A 85 1.39 -7.82 3.93
N VAL A 86 0.24 -7.14 4.06
CA VAL A 86 -0.70 -6.96 2.96
C VAL A 86 -0.06 -6.23 1.78
N CYS A 87 0.71 -5.17 2.03
CA CYS A 87 1.39 -4.40 0.98
C CYS A 87 2.41 -5.26 0.21
N GLN A 88 3.17 -6.10 0.91
CA GLN A 88 4.14 -7.02 0.31
C GLN A 88 3.49 -8.05 -0.61
N LYS A 89 2.23 -8.43 -0.33
CA LYS A 89 1.47 -9.42 -1.12
C LYS A 89 0.73 -8.82 -2.32
N LEU A 90 0.58 -7.48 -2.42
CA LEU A 90 -0.22 -6.84 -3.49
C LEU A 90 0.27 -7.21 -4.90
N SER A 91 1.58 -7.34 -5.09
CA SER A 91 2.20 -7.68 -6.38
C SER A 91 2.04 -9.16 -6.77
N LEU A 92 1.50 -10.00 -5.88
CA LEU A 92 1.31 -11.43 -6.15
C LEU A 92 0.02 -11.72 -6.92
N PHE A 93 -0.95 -10.81 -6.89
CA PHE A 93 -2.24 -10.96 -7.57
C PHE A 93 -2.10 -10.83 -9.09
N ASP A 94 -2.96 -11.54 -9.83
CA ASP A 94 -2.97 -11.52 -11.30
C ASP A 94 -3.52 -10.22 -11.88
N GLY A 95 -4.28 -9.47 -11.07
CA GLY A 95 -4.77 -8.16 -11.43
C GLY A 95 -5.40 -7.42 -10.26
N VAL A 96 -5.55 -6.11 -10.42
CA VAL A 96 -6.15 -5.24 -9.44
C VAL A 96 -7.26 -4.45 -10.09
N ILE A 97 -8.41 -4.38 -9.43
CA ILE A 97 -9.53 -3.50 -9.80
C ILE A 97 -9.55 -2.38 -8.77
N ILE A 98 -9.37 -1.14 -9.22
CA ILE A 98 -9.35 0.04 -8.37
C ILE A 98 -10.65 0.81 -8.57
N ASN A 99 -11.28 1.24 -7.48
CA ASN A 99 -12.54 1.99 -7.50
C ASN A 99 -12.33 3.47 -7.87
N THR A 100 -11.85 3.71 -9.09
CA THR A 100 -11.57 5.04 -9.63
C THR A 100 -11.70 5.03 -11.16
N PHE A 101 -11.43 6.16 -11.80
CA PHE A 101 -11.39 6.31 -13.26
C PHE A 101 -10.33 7.33 -13.67
N THR A 102 -9.84 7.23 -14.91
CA THR A 102 -8.70 8.00 -15.40
C THR A 102 -8.87 9.52 -15.27
N ASP A 103 -10.05 10.06 -15.58
CA ASP A 103 -10.26 11.52 -15.50
C ASP A 103 -10.24 12.07 -14.05
N LEU A 104 -10.43 11.20 -13.04
CA LEU A 104 -10.36 11.60 -11.63
C LEU A 104 -8.92 11.63 -11.11
N GLU A 105 -8.11 10.66 -11.53
CA GLU A 105 -6.73 10.47 -11.12
C GLU A 105 -5.84 10.26 -12.37
N PRO A 106 -5.62 11.29 -13.19
CA PRO A 106 -4.99 11.15 -14.51
C PRO A 106 -3.50 10.81 -14.47
N ASP A 107 -2.82 11.15 -13.37
CA ASP A 107 -1.39 10.96 -13.20
C ASP A 107 -1.05 9.69 -12.38
N ALA A 108 -2.06 9.02 -11.80
CA ALA A 108 -1.89 7.89 -10.89
C ALA A 108 -1.43 6.59 -11.55
#